data_AF-A0A2G9YBG8-F1
#
_entry.id   AF-A0A2G9YBG8-F1
#
_cell.length_a   1.000
_cell.length_b   1.000
_cell.length_c   1.000
_cell.angle_alpha   90.00
_cell.angle_beta   90.00
_cell.angle_gamma   90.00
#
_symmetry.space_group_name_H-M   'P 1'
#
loop_
_entity.id
_entity.type
_entity.pdbx_description
1 polymer ?
#
loop_
_entity_poly.entity_id
_entity_poly.type
_entity_poly.pdbx_seq_one_letter_code
_entity_poly.pdbx_strand_id
1 'polypeptide(L)' 'AGSTIYITCQPCITCVKMLINCKVTRIVTRNEYPDEFARKMLAESGIRYDKK' A
#
# COMPACT_ATOMS: atom_id res chain seq x y z
N ALA A 1 11.73 7.01 12.30
CA ALA A 1 10.87 7.87 11.46
C ALA A 1 10.12 6.97 10.48
N GLY A 2 8.82 7.18 10.28
CA GLY A 2 8.01 6.44 9.30
C GLY A 2 7.92 7.20 7.97
N SER A 3 7.76 6.48 6.85
CA SER A 3 7.63 7.07 5.51
C SER A 3 6.19 7.04 5.00
N THR A 4 5.86 7.99 4.13
CA THR A 4 4.58 8.05 3.39
C THR A 4 4.88 8.01 1.90
N ILE A 5 4.16 7.17 1.15
CA ILE A 5 4.30 7.05 -0.30
C ILE A 5 3.03 7.50 -1.00
N TYR A 6 3.19 8.29 -2.07
CA TYR A 6 2.11 8.74 -2.94
C TYR A 6 2.32 8.12 -4.31
N ILE A 7 1.35 7.34 -4.78
CA ILE A 7 1.40 6.67 -6.08
C ILE A 7 0.04 6.73 -6.76
N THR A 8 0.01 6.80 -8.08
CA THR A 8 -1.26 6.92 -8.81
C THR A 8 -2.09 5.65 -8.71
N CYS A 9 -1.47 4.49 -8.91
CA CYS A 9 -2.13 3.18 -8.88
C CYS A 9 -1.79 2.43 -7.59
N GLN A 10 -2.76 1.69 -7.07
CA GLN A 10 -2.56 0.79 -5.93
C GLN A 10 -1.35 -0.14 -6.15
N PRO A 11 -0.50 -0.36 -5.11
CA PRO A 11 0.65 -1.24 -5.25
C PRO A 11 0.21 -2.69 -5.41
N CYS A 12 0.85 -3.42 -6.31
CA CYS A 12 0.66 -4.87 -6.46
C CYS A 12 1.26 -5.63 -5.27
N ILE A 13 1.01 -6.93 -5.18
CA ILE A 13 1.50 -7.78 -4.08
C ILE A 13 3.02 -7.66 -3.80
N THR A 14 3.84 -7.56 -4.85
CA THR A 14 5.30 -7.45 -4.71
C THR A 14 5.69 -6.10 -4.11
N CYS A 15 5.08 -5.02 -4.59
CA CYS A 15 5.29 -3.69 -4.02
C CYS A 15 4.83 -3.64 -2.57
N VAL A 16 3.65 -4.20 -2.24
CA VAL A 16 3.13 -4.26 -0.87
C VAL A 16 4.13 -4.94 0.07
N LYS A 17 4.65 -6.12 -0.31
CA LYS A 17 5.69 -6.83 0.48
C LYS A 17 6.91 -5.95 0.76
N MET A 18 7.40 -5.24 -0.24
CA MET A 18 8.55 -4.36 -0.09
C MET A 18 8.24 -3.18 0.85
N LEU A 19 7.07 -2.55 0.70
CA LEU A 19 6.66 -1.40 1.51
C LEU A 19 6.50 -1.77 3.00
N ILE A 20 5.95 -2.96 3.26
CA ILE A 20 5.85 -3.52 4.62
C ILE A 20 7.24 -3.72 5.22
N ASN A 21 8.15 -4.36 4.48
CA ASN A 21 9.53 -4.58 4.95
C ASN A 21 10.28 -3.26 5.22
N CYS A 22 10.04 -2.24 4.40
CA CYS A 22 10.58 -0.89 4.59
C CYS A 22 9.92 -0.10 5.74
N LYS A 23 8.94 -0.68 6.45
CA LYS A 23 8.18 -0.03 7.54
C LYS A 23 7.52 1.28 7.09
N VAL A 24 6.96 1.28 5.87
CA VAL A 24 6.13 2.39 5.38
C VAL A 24 4.90 2.51 6.26
N THR A 25 4.58 3.73 6.68
CA THR A 25 3.46 3.99 7.61
C THR A 25 2.17 4.34 6.91
N ARG A 26 2.26 4.88 5.69
CA ARG A 26 1.10 5.37 4.95
C ARG A 26 1.30 5.27 3.43
N ILE A 27 0.27 4.82 2.75
CA ILE A 27 0.17 4.72 1.29
C ILE A 27 -1.04 5.54 0.84
N VAL A 28 -0.82 6.48 -0.08
CA VAL A 28 -1.88 7.30 -0.67
C VAL A 28 -1.99 6.98 -2.15
N THR A 29 -3.18 6.59 -2.60
CA THR A 29 -3.43 6.19 -3.99
C THR A 29 -4.59 6.94 -4.61
N ARG A 30 -4.58 7.07 -5.94
CA ARG A 30 -5.69 7.67 -6.69
C ARG A 30 -6.60 6.62 -7.32
N ASN A 31 -5.98 5.62 -7.94
CA ASN A 31 -6.66 4.58 -8.70
C ASN A 31 -6.56 3.24 -7.98
N GLU A 32 -7.63 2.46 -8.06
CA GLU A 32 -7.62 1.06 -7.64
C GLU A 32 -6.92 0.19 -8.68
N TYR A 33 -6.30 -0.87 -8.18
CA TYR A 33 -5.79 -1.95 -9.01
C TYR A 33 -6.62 -3.20 -8.70
N PRO A 34 -7.04 -3.99 -9.71
CA PRO A 34 -7.91 -5.15 -9.54
C PRO A 34 -7.15 -6.37 -8.98
N ASP A 35 -6.38 -6.19 -7.91
CA ASP A 35 -5.66 -7.24 -7.19
C ASP A 35 -6.23 -7.34 -5.77
N GLU A 36 -7.18 -8.24 -5.59
CA GLU A 36 -7.80 -8.49 -4.29
C GLU A 36 -6.78 -8.99 -3.26
N PHE A 37 -5.77 -9.74 -3.69
CA PHE A 37 -4.77 -10.30 -2.80
C PHE A 37 -3.86 -9.19 -2.24
N ALA A 38 -3.45 -8.24 -3.08
CA ALA A 38 -2.73 -7.05 -2.63
C ALA A 38 -3.54 -6.21 -1.63
N ARG A 39 -4.87 -6.08 -1.84
CA ARG A 39 -5.76 -5.36 -0.89
C ARG A 39 -5.85 -6.06 0.45
N LYS A 40 -6.02 -7.39 0.46
CA LYS A 40 -6.04 -8.18 1.70
C LYS A 40 -4.74 -8.03 2.46
N MET A 41 -3.61 -8.17 1.77
CA MET A 41 -2.29 -8.01 2.37
C MET A 41 -2.06 -6.60 2.94
N LEU A 42 -2.51 -5.55 2.23
CA LEU A 42 -2.46 -4.18 2.74
C LEU A 42 -3.30 -4.02 4.00
N ALA A 43 -4.52 -4.56 4.04
CA ALA A 43 -5.39 -4.50 5.21
C ALA A 43 -4.79 -5.22 6.43
N GLU A 44 -4.12 -6.33 6.21
CA GLU A 44 -3.43 -7.10 7.26
C GLU A 44 -2.11 -6.46 7.72
N SER A 45 -1.50 -5.62 6.89
CA SER A 45 -0.17 -5.05 7.15
C SER A 45 -0.10 -3.97 8.24
N GLY A 46 -1.24 -3.42 8.64
CA GLY A 46 -1.30 -2.27 9.55
C GLY A 46 -0.83 -0.93 8.96
N ILE A 47 -0.50 -0.89 7.66
CA ILE A 47 -0.17 0.35 6.95
C ILE A 47 -1.45 1.15 6.69
N ARG A 48 -1.42 2.46 6.95
CA ARG A 48 -2.55 3.33 6.62
C ARG A 48 -2.70 3.48 5.10
N TYR A 49 -3.82 3.05 4.55
CA TYR A 49 -4.14 3.16 3.13
C TYR A 49 -5.22 4.20 2.89
N ASP A 50 -4.89 5.32 2.23
CA ASP A 50 -5.86 6.36 1.86
C ASP A 50 -6.07 6.38 0.34
N LYS A 51 -7.33 6.34 -0.09
CA LYS A 51 -7.73 6.51 -1.49
C LYS A 51 -8.25 7.94 -1.72
N LYS A 52 -7.75 8.63 -2.74
CA LYS A 52 -8.17 9.97 -3.15
C LYS A 52 -8.77 9.99 -4.55
#